data_AF-X1LPR6-F1
#
_entry.id   AF-X1LPR6-F1
#
_cell.length_a   1.000
_cell.length_b   1.000
_cell.length_c   1.000
_cell.angle_alpha   90.00
_cell.angle_beta   90.00
_cell.angle_gamma   90.00
#
_symmetry.space_group_name_H-M   'P 1'
#
loop_
_entity.id
_entity.type
_entity.pdbx_description
1 polymer ?
#
loop_
_entity_poly.entity_id
_entity_poly.type
_entity_poly.pdbx_seq_one_letter_code
_entity_poly.pdbx_strand_id
1 'polypeptide(L)'
;MGFMDDASLVRRFMDADMQLTLDALDALRKREDTESAAERVLVSLREMGGRPFLITADLITKILEEEIETGPTPSVPPPRPSVPEVEAPTEGEIAEKLPELTRTKFKPRASEFEPRVEVLKDITGRSYTEGKLKDFVNVFSDRYERLSRILRKRVDLHDAVPISSLKNFEGRELVKVIGMVSEKRETSGGHVVLEIEDLNGRASAWVFKGQRKLIQKSAEVVVDEVVGIVGNVRSGDRAPRLFVRDIIWPDLPVTRELSRAEDPACAALISDLHIGSEMFLEDVFMKFVNWLRGETGNAQQQELASGVKYLIVAGDIVDGIGV
;
A
#
# COMPACT_ATOMS: atom_id res chain seq x y z
N MET A 1 2.94 -45.20 -3.68
CA MET A 1 4.09 -44.34 -3.36
C MET A 1 3.86 -43.04 -4.12
N GLY A 2 3.35 -42.02 -3.44
CA GLY A 2 2.99 -40.76 -4.08
C GLY A 2 4.25 -39.94 -4.31
N PHE A 3 4.52 -39.56 -5.55
CA PHE A 3 5.53 -38.56 -5.86
C PHE A 3 5.06 -37.22 -5.27
N MET A 4 5.83 -36.66 -4.34
CA MET A 4 5.64 -35.27 -3.92
C MET A 4 5.89 -34.35 -5.12
N ASP A 5 4.99 -33.41 -5.36
CA ASP A 5 5.18 -32.40 -6.41
C ASP A 5 6.10 -31.27 -5.92
N ASP A 6 6.74 -30.56 -6.86
CA ASP A 6 7.70 -29.50 -6.53
C ASP A 6 7.06 -28.40 -5.66
N ALA A 7 5.77 -28.12 -5.87
CA ALA A 7 5.01 -27.14 -5.11
C ALA A 7 4.87 -27.53 -3.63
N SER A 8 4.61 -28.80 -3.32
CA SER A 8 4.53 -29.28 -1.94
C SER A 8 5.88 -29.29 -1.25
N LEU A 9 6.96 -29.61 -1.97
CA LEU A 9 8.32 -29.56 -1.41
C LEU A 9 8.71 -28.12 -1.06
N VAL A 10 8.55 -27.19 -2.00
CA VAL A 10 8.84 -25.77 -1.77
C VAL A 10 7.99 -25.20 -0.64
N ARG A 11 6.70 -25.55 -0.59
CA ARG A 11 5.78 -25.11 0.48
C ARG A 11 6.24 -25.57 1.87
N ARG A 12 6.72 -26.80 2.01
CA ARG A 12 7.22 -27.31 3.30
C ARG A 12 8.43 -26.53 3.83
N PHE A 13 9.32 -26.09 2.95
CA PHE A 13 10.45 -25.25 3.35
C PHE A 13 10.01 -23.81 3.64
N MET A 14 9.08 -23.26 2.86
CA MET A 14 8.50 -21.93 3.12
C MET A 14 7.74 -21.86 4.45
N ASP A 15 6.97 -22.90 4.80
CA ASP A 15 6.26 -23.00 6.09
C ASP A 15 7.23 -23.07 7.30
N ALA A 16 8.52 -23.29 7.04
CA ALA A 16 9.58 -23.31 8.03
C ALA A 16 10.54 -22.11 7.90
N ASP A 17 10.11 -21.04 7.22
CA ASP A 17 10.86 -19.80 6.97
C ASP A 17 12.18 -19.99 6.18
N MET A 18 12.21 -20.98 5.27
CA MET A 18 13.38 -21.31 4.46
C MET A 18 13.07 -21.29 2.95
N GLN A 19 14.02 -20.81 2.15
CA GLN A 19 13.94 -20.79 0.69
C GLN A 19 14.92 -21.80 0.09
N LEU A 20 14.42 -22.65 -0.81
CA LEU A 20 15.26 -23.54 -1.61
C LEU A 20 15.77 -22.81 -2.86
N THR A 21 17.06 -22.93 -3.13
CA THR A 21 17.60 -22.64 -4.46
C THR A 21 17.14 -23.70 -5.48
N LEU A 22 17.20 -23.37 -6.77
CA LEU A 22 16.72 -24.28 -7.83
C LEU A 22 17.54 -25.58 -7.88
N ASP A 23 18.85 -25.49 -7.67
CA ASP A 23 19.77 -26.60 -7.56
C ASP A 23 19.54 -27.44 -6.29
N ALA A 24 19.16 -26.82 -5.17
CA ALA A 24 18.76 -27.53 -3.95
C ALA A 24 17.46 -28.35 -4.14
N LEU A 25 16.48 -27.77 -4.84
CA LEU A 25 15.24 -28.44 -5.23
C LEU A 25 15.53 -29.65 -6.14
N ASP A 26 16.39 -29.47 -7.15
CA ASP A 26 16.81 -30.54 -8.05
C ASP A 26 17.59 -31.65 -7.32
N ALA A 27 18.39 -31.30 -6.31
CA ALA A 27 19.14 -32.26 -5.50
C ALA A 27 18.20 -33.17 -4.67
N LEU A 28 17.13 -32.62 -4.10
CA LEU A 28 16.11 -33.41 -3.38
C LEU A 28 15.29 -34.28 -4.33
N ARG A 29 14.95 -33.75 -5.51
CA ARG A 29 14.14 -34.42 -6.53
C ARG A 29 14.80 -35.67 -7.13
N LYS A 30 16.13 -35.66 -7.29
CA LYS A 30 16.87 -36.78 -7.89
C LYS A 30 16.93 -38.02 -6.99
N ARG A 31 16.49 -37.92 -5.74
CA ARG A 31 16.53 -39.03 -4.78
C ARG A 31 15.21 -39.79 -4.77
N GLU A 32 15.29 -41.11 -4.67
CA GLU A 32 14.11 -42.00 -4.58
C GLU A 32 13.32 -41.80 -3.27
N ASP A 33 13.97 -41.24 -2.24
CA ASP A 33 13.43 -40.99 -0.90
C ASP A 33 13.17 -39.50 -0.63
N THR A 34 12.66 -38.76 -1.63
CA THR A 34 12.48 -37.29 -1.59
C THR A 34 11.80 -36.79 -0.31
N GLU A 35 10.72 -37.44 0.13
CA GLU A 35 9.96 -37.02 1.31
C GLU A 35 10.77 -37.18 2.61
N SER A 36 11.40 -38.34 2.79
CA SER A 36 12.23 -38.62 3.96
C SER A 36 13.53 -37.82 3.96
N ALA A 37 14.09 -37.51 2.78
CA ALA A 37 15.24 -36.63 2.65
C ALA A 37 14.87 -35.18 3.02
N ALA A 38 13.74 -34.67 2.53
CA ALA A 38 13.27 -33.33 2.88
C ALA A 38 12.97 -33.17 4.37
N GLU A 39 12.34 -34.17 5.00
CA GLU A 39 12.07 -34.16 6.44
C GLU A 39 13.36 -34.15 7.27
N ARG A 40 14.35 -34.98 6.90
CA ARG A 40 15.67 -34.98 7.54
C ARG A 40 16.36 -33.62 7.44
N VAL A 41 16.42 -33.06 6.24
CA VAL A 41 17.01 -31.73 6.03
C VAL A 41 16.31 -30.67 6.88
N LEU A 42 14.98 -30.68 6.96
CA LEU A 42 14.22 -29.73 7.79
C LEU A 42 14.52 -29.89 9.29
N VAL A 43 14.70 -31.12 9.78
CA VAL A 43 15.05 -31.38 11.18
C VAL A 43 16.44 -30.86 11.50
N SER A 44 17.46 -31.25 10.71
CA SER A 44 18.84 -30.82 10.96
C SER A 44 19.01 -29.30 10.81
N LEU A 45 18.28 -28.65 9.89
CA LEU A 45 18.25 -27.19 9.75
C LEU A 45 17.61 -26.47 10.93
N ARG A 46 16.63 -27.09 11.61
CA ARG A 46 16.02 -26.53 12.82
C ARG A 46 16.92 -26.65 14.05
N GLU A 47 17.78 -27.67 14.08
CA GLU A 47 18.72 -27.90 15.18
C GLU A 47 20.03 -27.09 15.05
N MET A 48 20.35 -26.62 13.84
CA MET A 48 21.44 -25.66 13.65
C MET A 48 21.12 -24.32 14.37
N GLY A 49 22.02 -23.90 15.26
CA GLY A 49 21.91 -22.69 16.09
C GLY A 49 21.83 -21.34 15.35
N GLY A 50 21.79 -21.36 14.02
CA GLY A 50 21.44 -20.24 13.16
C GLY A 50 20.66 -20.79 11.96
N ARG A 51 19.38 -20.41 11.84
CA ARG A 51 18.50 -20.89 10.76
C ARG A 51 18.88 -20.20 9.45
N PRO A 52 19.48 -20.91 8.47
CA PRO A 52 19.79 -20.29 7.20
C PRO A 52 18.50 -20.04 6.41
N PHE A 53 18.28 -18.79 6.00
CA PHE A 53 17.12 -18.42 5.19
C PHE A 53 17.17 -19.03 3.78
N LEU A 54 18.38 -19.21 3.21
CA LEU A 54 18.59 -19.76 1.87
C LEU A 54 19.31 -21.10 1.95
N ILE A 55 18.72 -22.13 1.35
CA ILE A 55 19.23 -23.51 1.33
C ILE A 55 19.79 -23.83 -0.05
N THR A 56 21.09 -24.14 -0.10
CA THR A 56 21.83 -24.53 -1.32
C THR A 56 22.00 -26.04 -1.43
N ALA A 57 22.28 -26.53 -2.64
CA ALA A 57 22.51 -27.97 -2.86
C ALA A 57 23.67 -28.52 -2.01
N ASP A 58 24.72 -27.72 -1.79
CA ASP A 58 25.88 -28.09 -0.96
C ASP A 58 25.47 -28.35 0.50
N LEU A 59 24.58 -27.51 1.05
CA LEU A 59 24.11 -27.64 2.43
C LEU A 59 23.25 -28.89 2.60
N ILE A 60 22.39 -29.18 1.62
CA ILE A 60 21.58 -30.42 1.59
C ILE A 60 22.47 -31.65 1.54
N THR A 61 23.50 -31.62 0.69
CA THR A 61 24.43 -32.73 0.51
C THR A 61 25.20 -33.00 1.80
N LYS A 62 25.70 -31.93 2.45
CA LYS A 62 26.42 -32.03 3.72
C LYS A 62 25.57 -32.63 4.84
N ILE A 63 24.32 -32.16 5.00
CA ILE A 63 23.39 -32.68 6.02
C ILE A 63 23.07 -34.16 5.79
N LEU A 64 22.84 -34.56 4.53
CA LEU A 64 22.48 -35.93 4.20
C LEU A 64 23.69 -36.90 4.23
N GLU A 65 24.92 -36.39 4.17
CA GLU A 65 26.15 -37.17 4.30
C GLU A 65 26.63 -37.30 5.75
N GLU A 66 26.41 -36.29 6.60
CA GLU A 66 26.84 -36.28 8.01
C GLU A 66 26.08 -37.29 8.89
N GLU A 67 24.90 -37.80 8.47
CA GLU A 67 24.05 -38.71 9.28
C GLU A 67 24.26 -40.22 9.01
N ILE A 68 25.24 -40.65 8.21
CA ILE A 68 25.51 -42.10 8.01
C ILE A 68 26.16 -42.74 9.26
N GLU A 69 26.67 -41.97 10.22
CA GLU A 69 27.47 -42.50 11.35
C GLU A 69 26.78 -42.64 12.71
N THR A 70 25.49 -42.32 12.90
CA THR A 70 24.86 -42.47 14.23
C THR A 70 23.51 -43.21 14.19
N GLY A 71 23.57 -44.49 14.57
CA GLY A 71 22.42 -45.36 14.86
C GLY A 71 21.69 -45.01 16.19
N PRO A 72 20.63 -45.77 16.55
CA PRO A 72 19.36 -45.19 17.00
C PRO A 72 19.08 -45.19 18.53
N THR A 73 18.06 -44.41 18.93
CA THR A 73 17.15 -44.44 20.12
C THR A 73 17.20 -43.22 21.06
N PRO A 74 16.13 -42.88 21.83
CA PRO A 74 14.68 -43.07 21.64
C PRO A 74 13.88 -41.75 21.75
N SER A 75 12.60 -41.85 21.36
CA SER A 75 11.56 -40.83 21.41
C SER A 75 11.33 -40.21 22.79
N VAL A 76 11.65 -38.92 22.93
CA VAL A 76 11.02 -37.99 23.87
C VAL A 76 10.66 -36.75 23.06
N PRO A 77 9.39 -36.31 23.00
CA PRO A 77 9.07 -35.05 22.35
C PRO A 77 9.78 -33.92 23.12
N PRO A 78 10.58 -33.07 22.46
CA PRO A 78 11.15 -31.92 23.14
C PRO A 78 10.01 -31.02 23.62
N PRO A 79 10.12 -30.38 24.80
CA PRO A 79 9.18 -29.37 25.19
C PRO A 79 9.18 -28.32 24.07
N ARG A 80 7.99 -27.93 23.59
CA ARG A 80 7.87 -26.75 22.73
C ARG A 80 8.69 -25.64 23.38
N PRO A 81 9.59 -24.96 22.67
CA PRO A 81 10.05 -23.68 23.14
C PRO A 81 8.77 -22.86 23.30
N SER A 82 8.40 -22.59 24.56
CA SER A 82 7.54 -21.48 24.87
C SER A 82 8.32 -20.27 24.36
N VAL A 83 8.03 -19.87 23.13
CA VAL A 83 8.15 -18.47 22.75
C VAL A 83 7.54 -17.75 23.94
N PRO A 84 8.26 -16.85 24.64
CA PRO A 84 7.58 -15.96 25.53
C PRO A 84 6.49 -15.37 24.64
N GLU A 85 5.24 -15.70 24.96
CA GLU A 85 4.13 -14.90 24.51
C GLU A 85 4.45 -13.57 25.16
N VAL A 86 5.16 -12.71 24.43
CA VAL A 86 5.25 -11.31 24.76
C VAL A 86 3.84 -10.86 24.48
N GLU A 87 2.97 -11.11 25.46
CA GLU A 87 1.67 -10.50 25.54
C GLU A 87 1.94 -9.03 25.23
N ALA A 88 1.28 -8.52 24.19
CA ALA A 88 1.24 -7.08 23.98
C ALA A 88 0.88 -6.49 25.34
N PRO A 89 1.73 -5.61 25.91
CA PRO A 89 1.57 -5.18 27.28
C PRO A 89 0.14 -4.74 27.49
N THR A 90 -0.50 -5.30 28.51
CA THR A 90 -1.88 -4.92 28.84
C THR A 90 -1.93 -3.41 29.06
N GLU A 91 -3.07 -2.74 28.83
CA GLU A 91 -3.19 -1.28 29.04
C GLU A 91 -2.68 -0.83 30.43
N GLY A 92 -2.72 -1.71 31.43
CA GLY A 92 -2.13 -1.51 32.75
C GLY A 92 -0.59 -1.57 32.82
N GLU A 93 0.07 -2.43 32.05
CA GLU A 93 1.53 -2.57 32.02
C GLU A 93 2.22 -1.47 31.20
N ILE A 94 1.55 -0.94 30.18
CA ILE A 94 2.00 0.26 29.44
C ILE A 94 1.95 1.47 30.39
N ALA A 95 0.92 1.54 31.24
CA ALA A 95 0.74 2.62 32.23
C ALA A 95 1.82 2.60 33.33
N GLU A 96 2.33 1.44 33.74
CA GLU A 96 3.38 1.33 34.78
C GLU A 96 4.80 1.69 34.31
N LYS A 97 5.06 1.69 32.99
CA LYS A 97 6.34 2.09 32.38
C LYS A 97 6.30 3.39 31.59
N LEU A 98 5.18 4.11 31.59
CA LEU A 98 5.20 5.50 31.16
C LEU A 98 6.08 6.26 32.17
N PRO A 99 7.24 6.83 31.77
CA PRO A 99 7.95 7.73 32.67
C PRO A 99 6.92 8.76 33.13
N GLU A 100 6.86 9.03 34.44
CA GLU A 100 6.02 10.12 34.97
C GLU A 100 6.16 11.27 33.99
N LEU A 101 5.05 11.65 33.34
CA LEU A 101 5.01 12.82 32.47
C LEU A 101 5.53 13.95 33.34
N THR A 102 6.82 14.23 33.19
CA THR A 102 7.55 15.07 34.11
C THR A 102 6.79 16.36 34.11
N ARG A 103 6.37 16.83 35.29
CA ARG A 103 5.73 18.13 35.44
C ARG A 103 6.71 19.17 34.89
N THR A 104 6.62 19.45 33.60
CA THR A 104 7.37 20.51 32.95
C THR A 104 6.88 21.80 33.59
N LYS A 105 7.80 22.68 33.98
CA LYS A 105 7.42 24.05 34.36
C LYS A 105 6.78 24.79 33.18
N PHE A 106 7.04 24.30 31.96
CA PHE A 106 6.42 24.74 30.74
C PHE A 106 4.92 24.47 30.76
N LYS A 107 4.14 25.55 30.72
CA LYS A 107 2.69 25.53 30.53
C LYS A 107 2.41 25.96 29.08
N PRO A 108 2.24 25.02 28.15
CA PRO A 108 1.99 25.36 26.75
C PRO A 108 0.61 26.01 26.62
N ARG A 109 0.50 27.09 25.84
CA ARG A 109 -0.76 27.77 25.56
C ARG A 109 -1.83 26.83 25.00
N ALA A 110 -1.43 25.86 24.18
CA ALA A 110 -2.30 24.83 23.63
C ALA A 110 -2.97 23.95 24.70
N SER A 111 -2.43 23.88 25.93
CA SER A 111 -3.06 23.14 27.02
C SER A 111 -4.37 23.75 27.52
N GLU A 112 -4.63 25.04 27.22
CA GLU A 112 -5.86 25.74 27.62
C GLU A 112 -7.10 25.31 26.83
N PHE A 113 -6.90 24.64 25.69
CA PHE A 113 -7.98 24.21 24.80
C PHE A 113 -8.19 22.70 24.90
N GLU A 114 -9.44 22.24 24.85
CA GLU A 114 -9.75 20.81 24.85
C GLU A 114 -9.34 20.16 23.51
N PRO A 115 -8.73 18.96 23.51
CA PRO A 115 -8.41 18.25 22.29
C PRO A 115 -9.70 17.80 21.58
N ARG A 116 -9.79 18.02 20.27
CA ARG A 116 -10.92 17.58 19.44
C ARG A 116 -10.43 16.66 18.33
N VAL A 117 -10.62 15.36 18.50
CA VAL A 117 -10.24 14.33 17.53
C VAL A 117 -11.46 13.48 17.22
N GLU A 118 -11.80 13.37 15.93
CA GLU A 118 -12.87 12.52 15.43
C GLU A 118 -12.28 11.45 14.51
N VAL A 119 -12.58 10.18 14.79
CA VAL A 119 -12.18 9.07 13.93
C VAL A 119 -13.23 8.91 12.82
N LEU A 120 -12.93 9.46 11.64
CA LEU A 120 -13.84 9.38 10.48
C LEU A 120 -13.97 7.97 9.92
N LYS A 121 -12.90 7.18 10.00
CA LYS A 121 -12.84 5.80 9.54
C LYS A 121 -11.75 5.05 10.28
N ASP A 122 -12.14 3.96 10.93
CA ASP A 122 -11.21 3.00 11.50
C ASP A 122 -11.12 1.77 10.58
N ILE A 123 -9.89 1.32 10.30
CA ILE A 123 -9.60 0.14 9.48
C ILE A 123 -8.80 -0.91 10.26
N THR A 124 -8.56 -0.68 11.56
CA THR A 124 -7.78 -1.56 12.43
C THR A 124 -8.40 -2.96 12.43
N GLY A 125 -7.59 -3.98 12.13
CA GLY A 125 -8.06 -5.36 11.99
C GLY A 125 -8.98 -5.65 10.81
N ARG A 126 -9.30 -4.64 9.98
CA ARG A 126 -10.25 -4.71 8.86
C ARG A 126 -9.59 -4.50 7.49
N SER A 127 -8.26 -4.51 7.44
CA SER A 127 -7.47 -4.29 6.23
C SER A 127 -6.96 -5.59 5.59
N TYR A 128 -7.65 -6.71 5.81
CA TYR A 128 -7.29 -8.01 5.24
C TYR A 128 -8.17 -8.34 4.04
N THR A 129 -7.58 -8.93 3.01
CA THR A 129 -8.27 -9.50 1.85
C THR A 129 -7.80 -10.93 1.64
N GLU A 130 -8.68 -11.80 1.16
CA GLU A 130 -8.33 -13.16 0.75
C GLU A 130 -7.57 -13.18 -0.59
N GLY A 131 -7.47 -12.03 -1.28
CA GLY A 131 -6.74 -11.89 -2.54
C GLY A 131 -7.40 -12.61 -3.72
N LYS A 132 -8.73 -12.78 -3.69
CA LYS A 132 -9.48 -13.44 -4.75
C LYS A 132 -9.66 -12.51 -5.95
N LEU A 133 -9.86 -13.06 -7.15
CA LEU A 133 -10.12 -12.27 -8.37
C LEU A 133 -11.24 -11.23 -8.17
N LYS A 134 -12.30 -11.60 -7.43
CA LYS A 134 -13.41 -10.71 -7.12
C LYS A 134 -12.96 -9.48 -6.34
N ASP A 135 -11.96 -9.60 -5.47
CA ASP A 135 -11.45 -8.48 -4.67
C ASP A 135 -10.78 -7.45 -5.57
N PHE A 136 -10.01 -7.88 -6.58
CA PHE A 136 -9.44 -6.98 -7.59
C PHE A 136 -10.52 -6.26 -8.38
N VAL A 137 -11.53 -6.98 -8.86
CA VAL A 137 -12.67 -6.38 -9.58
C VAL A 137 -13.37 -5.33 -8.70
N ASN A 138 -13.55 -5.63 -7.40
CA ASN A 138 -14.19 -4.72 -6.46
C ASN A 138 -13.37 -3.44 -6.25
N VAL A 139 -12.04 -3.51 -6.22
CA VAL A 139 -11.17 -2.32 -6.06
C VAL A 139 -11.36 -1.35 -7.22
N PHE A 140 -11.33 -1.84 -8.47
CA PHE A 140 -11.53 -0.98 -9.65
C PHE A 140 -12.98 -0.49 -9.76
N SER A 141 -13.96 -1.32 -9.40
CA SER A 141 -15.37 -0.94 -9.40
C SER A 141 -15.65 0.16 -8.36
N ASP A 142 -15.17 0.00 -7.12
CA ASP A 142 -15.29 1.01 -6.05
C ASP A 142 -14.55 2.31 -6.42
N ARG A 143 -13.35 2.20 -7.02
CA ARG A 143 -12.61 3.36 -7.55
C ARG A 143 -13.45 4.12 -8.58
N TYR A 144 -13.98 3.43 -9.58
CA TYR A 144 -14.83 4.03 -10.61
C TYR A 144 -16.04 4.71 -9.97
N GLU A 145 -16.80 4.00 -9.13
CA GLU A 145 -18.02 4.53 -8.53
C GLU A 145 -17.77 5.78 -7.68
N ARG A 146 -16.71 5.78 -6.86
CA ARG A 146 -16.37 6.92 -6.00
C ARG A 146 -15.95 8.15 -6.80
N LEU A 147 -15.02 7.98 -7.73
CA LEU A 147 -14.50 9.10 -8.54
C LEU A 147 -15.57 9.59 -9.53
N SER A 148 -16.36 8.69 -10.11
CA SER A 148 -17.49 9.04 -10.96
C SER A 148 -18.56 9.83 -10.20
N ARG A 149 -18.81 9.50 -8.93
CA ARG A 149 -19.70 10.29 -8.06
C ARG A 149 -19.17 11.71 -7.81
N ILE A 150 -17.85 11.89 -7.66
CA ILE A 150 -17.23 13.21 -7.51
C ILE A 150 -17.37 14.01 -8.82
N LEU A 151 -17.03 13.39 -9.95
CA LEU A 151 -17.11 14.02 -11.27
C LEU A 151 -18.54 14.46 -11.62
N ARG A 152 -19.57 13.63 -11.34
CA ARG A 152 -20.98 13.98 -11.59
C ARG A 152 -21.49 15.17 -10.77
N LYS A 153 -20.85 15.53 -9.66
CA LYS A 153 -21.21 16.75 -8.90
C LYS A 153 -20.78 18.03 -9.60
N ARG A 154 -19.87 17.95 -10.57
CA ARG A 154 -19.39 19.11 -11.31
C ARG A 154 -20.41 19.51 -12.39
N VAL A 155 -20.61 20.81 -12.58
CA VAL A 155 -21.55 21.36 -13.56
C VAL A 155 -21.19 20.92 -14.99
N ASP A 156 -19.89 20.80 -15.28
CA ASP A 156 -19.36 20.38 -16.58
C ASP A 156 -19.58 18.89 -16.90
N LEU A 157 -19.99 18.06 -15.92
CA LEU A 157 -20.15 16.59 -16.07
C LEU A 157 -21.42 15.99 -15.45
N HIS A 158 -22.34 16.80 -14.92
CA HIS A 158 -23.57 16.31 -14.28
C HIS A 158 -24.48 15.49 -15.21
N ASP A 159 -24.44 15.78 -16.50
CA ASP A 159 -25.16 15.16 -17.62
C ASP A 159 -24.32 14.10 -18.37
N ALA A 160 -23.24 13.61 -17.75
CA ALA A 160 -22.43 12.53 -18.32
C ALA A 160 -23.25 11.24 -18.51
N VAL A 161 -23.18 10.67 -19.71
CA VAL A 161 -23.94 9.48 -20.10
C VAL A 161 -23.08 8.21 -20.00
N PRO A 162 -23.69 7.02 -19.85
CA PRO A 162 -22.96 5.75 -19.93
C PRO A 162 -22.28 5.56 -21.29
N ILE A 163 -21.10 4.93 -21.30
CA ILE A 163 -20.33 4.68 -22.52
C ILE A 163 -21.11 3.79 -23.50
N SER A 164 -21.88 2.83 -22.98
CA SER A 164 -22.77 1.96 -23.78
C SER A 164 -23.81 2.74 -24.60
N SER A 165 -24.21 3.92 -24.14
CA SER A 165 -25.21 4.77 -24.81
C SER A 165 -24.63 5.66 -25.90
N LEU A 166 -23.30 5.73 -26.07
CA LEU A 166 -22.64 6.68 -26.98
C LEU A 166 -23.15 6.62 -28.42
N LYS A 167 -23.50 5.43 -28.92
CA LYS A 167 -24.02 5.27 -30.28
C LYS A 167 -25.26 6.13 -30.57
N ASN A 168 -26.07 6.41 -29.55
CA ASN A 168 -27.28 7.23 -29.67
C ASN A 168 -27.01 8.74 -29.77
N PHE A 169 -25.74 9.14 -29.60
CA PHE A 169 -25.29 10.54 -29.59
C PHE A 169 -24.44 10.87 -30.83
N GLU A 170 -24.37 9.98 -31.81
CA GLU A 170 -23.73 10.29 -33.09
C GLU A 170 -24.43 11.47 -33.78
N GLY A 171 -23.62 12.36 -34.37
CA GLY A 171 -24.11 13.59 -35.01
C GLY A 171 -24.48 14.72 -34.05
N ARG A 172 -24.48 14.48 -32.72
CA ARG A 172 -24.61 15.57 -31.73
C ARG A 172 -23.30 16.34 -31.58
N GLU A 173 -23.41 17.61 -31.20
CA GLU A 173 -22.25 18.50 -31.07
C GLU A 173 -21.31 18.10 -29.94
N LEU A 174 -21.80 17.72 -28.76
CA LEU A 174 -20.95 17.28 -27.64
C LEU A 174 -21.64 16.22 -26.81
N VAL A 175 -20.87 15.25 -26.34
CA VAL A 175 -21.25 14.27 -25.32
C VAL A 175 -20.22 14.29 -24.20
N LYS A 176 -20.68 13.98 -23.00
CA LYS A 176 -19.86 13.85 -21.79
C LYS A 176 -19.94 12.41 -21.32
N VAL A 177 -18.80 11.81 -21.01
CA VAL A 177 -18.72 10.48 -20.42
C VAL A 177 -17.74 10.49 -19.27
N ILE A 178 -17.89 9.56 -18.34
CA ILE A 178 -16.92 9.31 -17.28
C ILE A 178 -16.45 7.87 -17.42
N GLY A 179 -15.15 7.67 -17.57
CA GLY A 179 -14.54 6.36 -17.78
C GLY A 179 -13.21 6.24 -17.05
N MET A 180 -12.85 5.00 -16.73
CA MET A 180 -11.53 4.63 -16.27
C MET A 180 -10.62 4.38 -17.48
N VAL A 181 -9.38 4.87 -17.44
CA VAL A 181 -8.42 4.70 -18.53
C VAL A 181 -7.78 3.33 -18.44
N SER A 182 -8.13 2.43 -19.36
CA SER A 182 -7.57 1.08 -19.45
C SER A 182 -6.26 1.01 -20.23
N GLU A 183 -6.05 1.93 -21.18
CA GLU A 183 -4.86 1.99 -22.01
C GLU A 183 -4.61 3.43 -22.48
N LYS A 184 -3.34 3.81 -22.60
CA LYS A 184 -2.89 5.06 -23.22
C LYS A 184 -1.80 4.74 -24.24
N ARG A 185 -1.98 5.20 -25.47
CA ARG A 185 -0.97 5.04 -26.52
C ARG A 185 -0.84 6.26 -27.41
N GLU A 186 0.36 6.48 -27.92
CA GLU A 186 0.64 7.42 -28.99
C GLU A 186 0.65 6.70 -30.34
N THR A 187 0.00 7.29 -31.32
CA THR A 187 0.02 6.80 -32.71
C THR A 187 1.25 7.33 -33.43
N SER A 188 1.70 6.63 -34.48
CA SER A 188 2.77 7.10 -35.36
C SER A 188 2.51 8.48 -35.99
N GLY A 189 1.24 8.86 -36.11
CA GLY A 189 0.81 10.17 -36.60
C GLY A 189 0.94 11.32 -35.60
N GLY A 190 1.25 11.03 -34.32
CA GLY A 190 1.35 12.00 -33.22
C GLY A 190 0.05 12.28 -32.47
N HIS A 191 -1.00 11.48 -32.70
CA HIS A 191 -2.25 11.53 -31.91
C HIS A 191 -2.13 10.66 -30.67
N VAL A 192 -2.80 11.03 -29.58
CA VAL A 192 -2.93 10.21 -28.38
C VAL A 192 -4.30 9.52 -28.40
N VAL A 193 -4.33 8.23 -28.09
CA VAL A 193 -5.55 7.45 -27.94
C VAL A 193 -5.62 6.89 -26.52
N LEU A 194 -6.74 7.17 -25.86
CA LEU A 194 -7.07 6.66 -24.54
C LEU A 194 -8.19 5.63 -24.70
N GLU A 195 -7.98 4.39 -24.31
CA GLU A 195 -9.07 3.42 -24.21
C GLU A 195 -9.72 3.58 -22.83
N ILE A 196 -10.99 3.97 -22.83
CA ILE A 196 -11.75 4.19 -21.60
C ILE A 196 -12.86 3.16 -21.45
N GLU A 197 -13.13 2.78 -20.21
CA GLU A 197 -14.22 1.88 -19.85
C GLU A 197 -15.03 2.37 -18.66
N ASP A 198 -16.31 2.02 -18.64
CA ASP A 198 -17.18 2.15 -17.47
C ASP A 198 -17.76 0.77 -17.12
N LEU A 199 -18.72 0.72 -16.19
CA LEU A 199 -19.35 -0.55 -15.79
C LEU A 199 -20.10 -1.26 -16.94
N ASN A 200 -20.37 -0.58 -18.06
CA ASN A 200 -21.30 -1.04 -19.10
C ASN A 200 -20.71 -1.03 -20.52
N GLY A 201 -19.51 -0.50 -20.75
CA GLY A 201 -18.96 -0.39 -22.09
C GLY A 201 -17.57 0.22 -22.18
N ARG A 202 -17.06 0.25 -23.42
CA ARG A 202 -15.73 0.77 -23.77
C ARG A 202 -15.80 1.74 -24.94
N ALA A 203 -14.90 2.71 -24.96
CA ALA A 203 -14.74 3.67 -26.04
C ALA A 203 -13.28 4.08 -26.22
N SER A 204 -12.91 4.43 -27.45
CA SER A 204 -11.59 5.00 -27.73
C SER A 204 -11.71 6.52 -27.82
N ALA A 205 -11.03 7.24 -26.94
CA ALA A 205 -10.95 8.69 -26.93
C ALA A 205 -9.69 9.19 -27.65
N TRP A 206 -9.89 9.91 -28.75
CA TRP A 206 -8.85 10.39 -29.65
C TRP A 206 -8.55 11.87 -29.39
N VAL A 207 -7.30 12.14 -29.03
CA VAL A 207 -6.74 13.48 -28.87
C VAL A 207 -5.87 13.79 -30.08
N PHE A 208 -6.31 14.74 -30.90
CA PHE A 208 -5.61 15.08 -32.12
C PHE A 208 -4.41 16.01 -31.87
N LYS A 209 -3.26 15.70 -32.47
CA LYS A 209 -2.00 16.45 -32.38
C LYS A 209 -2.09 17.97 -32.56
N GLY A 210 -3.05 18.46 -33.35
CA GLY A 210 -3.25 19.90 -33.57
C GLY A 210 -3.77 20.63 -32.32
N GLN A 211 -4.35 19.92 -31.35
CA GLN A 211 -4.92 20.47 -30.14
C GLN A 211 -3.88 20.50 -29.02
N ARG A 212 -2.91 21.43 -29.08
CA ARG A 212 -1.74 21.48 -28.17
C ARG A 212 -2.11 21.39 -26.68
N LYS A 213 -3.16 22.09 -26.24
CA LYS A 213 -3.64 22.04 -24.85
C LYS A 213 -4.15 20.66 -24.45
N LEU A 214 -4.86 19.98 -25.35
CA LEU A 214 -5.34 18.63 -25.09
C LEU A 214 -4.23 17.60 -25.12
N ILE A 215 -3.21 17.78 -25.96
CA ILE A 215 -2.02 16.93 -25.94
C ILE A 215 -1.31 17.02 -24.58
N GLN A 216 -1.13 18.24 -24.04
CA GLN A 216 -0.59 18.44 -22.70
C GLN A 216 -1.44 17.74 -21.64
N LYS A 217 -2.77 17.99 -21.63
CA LYS A 217 -3.70 17.28 -20.74
C LYS A 217 -3.59 15.75 -20.86
N SER A 218 -3.53 15.23 -22.08
CA SER A 218 -3.42 13.79 -22.32
C SER A 218 -2.07 13.22 -21.89
N ALA A 219 -1.01 14.02 -21.82
CA ALA A 219 0.28 13.60 -21.31
C ALA A 219 0.23 13.36 -19.79
N GLU A 220 -0.56 14.15 -19.06
CA GLU A 220 -0.81 14.01 -17.62
C GLU A 220 -1.68 12.80 -17.28
N VAL A 221 -2.43 12.26 -18.25
CA VAL A 221 -3.29 11.09 -18.04
C VAL A 221 -2.48 9.83 -17.72
N VAL A 222 -2.87 9.08 -16.71
CA VAL A 222 -2.26 7.81 -16.26
C VAL A 222 -3.28 6.67 -16.41
N VAL A 223 -2.79 5.44 -16.61
CA VAL A 223 -3.64 4.24 -16.65
C VAL A 223 -4.28 4.01 -15.26
N ASP A 224 -5.48 3.42 -15.24
CA ASP A 224 -6.31 3.11 -14.08
C ASP A 224 -6.89 4.32 -13.33
N GLU A 225 -6.75 5.53 -13.86
CA GLU A 225 -7.42 6.72 -13.34
C GLU A 225 -8.83 6.88 -13.93
N VAL A 226 -9.69 7.62 -13.24
CA VAL A 226 -11.06 7.90 -13.69
C VAL A 226 -11.17 9.36 -14.12
N VAL A 227 -11.50 9.59 -15.39
CA VAL A 227 -11.60 10.93 -15.98
C VAL A 227 -12.97 11.15 -16.64
N GLY A 228 -13.39 12.40 -16.65
CA GLY A 228 -14.45 12.89 -17.53
C GLY A 228 -13.88 13.24 -18.91
N ILE A 229 -14.55 12.78 -19.96
CA ILE A 229 -14.21 13.12 -21.35
C ILE A 229 -15.38 13.86 -21.98
N VAL A 230 -15.09 15.03 -22.53
CA VAL A 230 -16.03 15.80 -23.35
C VAL A 230 -15.59 15.66 -24.81
N GLY A 231 -16.48 15.27 -25.70
CA GLY A 231 -16.10 15.06 -27.10
C GLY A 231 -17.26 14.89 -28.07
N ASN A 232 -16.92 14.81 -29.35
CA ASN A 232 -17.86 14.43 -30.41
C ASN A 232 -17.84 12.91 -30.58
N VAL A 233 -19.01 12.29 -30.72
CA VAL A 233 -19.09 10.86 -31.05
C VAL A 233 -18.90 10.65 -32.54
N ARG A 234 -18.07 9.66 -32.88
CA ARG A 234 -18.04 9.08 -34.22
C ARG A 234 -18.21 7.57 -34.09
N SER A 235 -19.39 7.09 -34.49
CA SER A 235 -19.67 5.67 -34.50
C SER A 235 -19.24 5.06 -35.84
N GLY A 236 -19.12 3.74 -35.84
CA GLY A 236 -18.89 2.89 -37.00
C GLY A 236 -19.14 1.46 -36.57
N ASP A 237 -18.70 0.46 -37.34
CA ASP A 237 -18.95 -0.95 -37.01
C ASP A 237 -18.22 -1.46 -35.75
N ARG A 238 -17.35 -0.64 -35.15
CA ARG A 238 -16.51 -0.97 -34.00
C ARG A 238 -16.97 -0.26 -32.71
N ALA A 239 -16.16 -0.37 -31.66
CA ALA A 239 -16.33 0.43 -30.45
C ALA A 239 -16.46 1.94 -30.78
N PRO A 240 -17.33 2.68 -30.08
CA PRO A 240 -17.54 4.10 -30.35
C PRO A 240 -16.25 4.87 -30.14
N ARG A 241 -16.00 5.87 -31.00
CA ARG A 241 -14.86 6.77 -30.88
C ARG A 241 -15.32 8.14 -30.40
N LEU A 242 -14.57 8.71 -29.47
CA LEU A 242 -14.76 10.07 -28.98
C LEU A 242 -13.64 10.95 -29.52
N PHE A 243 -13.99 12.03 -30.21
CA PHE A 243 -13.02 13.06 -30.58
C PHE A 243 -12.98 14.08 -29.47
N VAL A 244 -11.90 14.05 -28.70
CA VAL A 244 -11.79 14.76 -27.43
C VAL A 244 -11.75 16.27 -27.66
N ARG A 245 -12.55 16.96 -26.87
CA ARG A 245 -12.63 18.43 -26.74
C ARG A 245 -12.17 18.89 -25.36
N ASP A 246 -12.35 18.06 -24.34
CA ASP A 246 -11.75 18.28 -23.03
C ASP A 246 -11.54 16.98 -22.24
N ILE A 247 -10.59 17.01 -21.31
CA ILE A 247 -10.32 15.98 -20.30
C ILE A 247 -10.43 16.65 -18.93
N ILE A 248 -11.22 16.06 -18.04
CA ILE A 248 -11.60 16.62 -16.74
C ILE A 248 -11.30 15.60 -15.64
N TRP A 249 -10.57 16.02 -14.61
CA TRP A 249 -10.24 15.19 -13.45
C TRP A 249 -11.19 15.44 -12.27
N PRO A 250 -11.30 14.47 -11.34
CA PRO A 250 -11.97 14.68 -10.07
C PRO A 250 -11.16 15.67 -9.23
N ASP A 251 -11.42 16.96 -9.43
CA ASP A 251 -10.74 18.06 -8.73
C ASP A 251 -11.66 18.71 -7.69
N LEU A 252 -11.06 19.47 -6.77
CA LEU A 252 -11.76 20.21 -5.72
C LEU A 252 -12.64 21.31 -6.33
N PRO A 253 -13.79 21.63 -5.70
CA PRO A 253 -14.60 22.78 -6.09
C PRO A 253 -13.81 24.08 -5.97
N VAL A 254 -13.93 24.97 -6.96
CA VAL A 254 -13.26 26.29 -6.96
C VAL A 254 -13.76 27.16 -5.81
N THR A 255 -15.05 27.08 -5.49
CA THR A 255 -15.66 27.81 -4.38
C THR A 255 -15.59 26.97 -3.11
N ARG A 256 -14.72 27.38 -2.18
CA ARG A 256 -14.68 26.86 -0.81
C ARG A 256 -14.77 28.01 0.18
N GLU A 257 -15.62 27.86 1.19
CA GLU A 257 -15.55 28.74 2.35
C GLU A 257 -14.26 28.43 3.10
N LEU A 258 -13.46 29.46 3.38
CA LEU A 258 -12.24 29.30 4.13
C LEU A 258 -12.59 29.09 5.61
N SER A 259 -12.57 27.84 6.05
CA SER A 259 -12.66 27.52 7.48
C SER A 259 -11.42 28.04 8.19
N ARG A 260 -11.64 28.72 9.33
CA ARG A 260 -10.57 29.13 10.25
C ARG A 260 -10.63 28.23 11.48
N ALA A 261 -9.47 27.97 12.09
CA ALA A 261 -9.44 27.29 13.37
C ALA A 261 -10.15 28.14 14.43
N GLU A 262 -10.99 27.51 15.25
CA GLU A 262 -11.65 28.15 16.38
C GLU A 262 -10.63 28.47 17.48
N ASP A 263 -9.74 27.52 17.73
CA ASP A 263 -8.69 27.63 18.73
C ASP A 263 -7.36 28.01 18.06
N PRO A 264 -6.55 28.90 18.67
CA PRO A 264 -5.22 29.27 18.17
C PRO A 264 -4.19 28.17 18.49
N ALA A 265 -4.39 27.00 17.89
CA ALA A 265 -3.56 25.81 18.05
C ALA A 265 -2.82 25.46 16.76
N CYS A 266 -1.70 24.77 16.92
CA CYS A 266 -0.87 24.24 15.83
C CYS A 266 -0.87 22.71 15.83
N ALA A 267 -0.63 22.14 14.65
CA ALA A 267 -0.31 20.74 14.47
C ALA A 267 1.14 20.60 14.00
N ALA A 268 1.91 19.72 14.64
CA ALA A 268 3.20 19.27 14.14
C ALA A 268 2.98 18.04 13.25
N LEU A 269 3.56 18.06 12.05
CA LEU A 269 3.41 17.00 11.05
C LEU A 269 4.76 16.32 10.85
N ILE A 270 4.84 15.02 11.11
CA ILE A 270 6.02 14.18 10.92
C ILE A 270 5.63 12.87 10.23
N SER A 271 6.59 12.16 9.65
CA SER A 271 6.43 10.86 9.01
C SER A 271 7.80 10.17 8.92
N ASP A 272 7.82 8.92 8.46
CA ASP A 272 9.06 8.22 8.05
C ASP A 272 10.14 8.23 9.15
N LEU A 273 9.74 7.86 10.36
CA LEU A 273 10.68 7.84 11.50
C LEU A 273 11.64 6.66 11.42
N HIS A 274 11.22 5.51 10.88
CA HIS A 274 12.03 4.30 10.73
C HIS A 274 12.80 3.93 12.02
N ILE A 275 12.14 4.00 13.18
CA ILE A 275 12.73 3.65 14.47
C ILE A 275 13.22 2.20 14.41
N GLY A 276 14.48 1.99 14.80
CA GLY A 276 15.18 0.71 14.70
C GLY A 276 16.19 0.64 13.55
N SER A 277 16.12 1.56 12.58
CA SER A 277 17.12 1.68 11.52
C SER A 277 18.45 2.22 12.06
N GLU A 278 19.58 1.77 11.51
CA GLU A 278 20.90 2.40 11.77
C GLU A 278 20.96 3.87 11.29
N MET A 279 20.09 4.24 10.34
CA MET A 279 20.00 5.59 9.79
C MET A 279 19.05 6.51 10.58
N PHE A 280 18.43 6.01 11.65
CA PHE A 280 17.53 6.80 12.49
C PHE A 280 18.29 7.94 13.18
N LEU A 281 17.83 9.18 12.96
CA LEU A 281 18.43 10.38 13.54
C LEU A 281 17.93 10.61 14.98
N GLU A 282 18.26 9.68 15.88
CA GLU A 282 17.80 9.68 17.27
C GLU A 282 18.07 11.02 17.99
N ASP A 283 19.29 11.54 17.89
CA ASP A 283 19.66 12.82 18.50
C ASP A 283 18.82 13.99 18.00
N VAL A 284 18.43 13.98 16.73
CA VAL A 284 17.61 15.04 16.12
C VAL A 284 16.17 14.88 16.58
N PHE A 285 15.65 13.66 16.60
CA PHE A 285 14.32 13.36 17.11
C PHE A 285 14.18 13.76 18.59
N MET A 286 15.18 13.45 19.43
CA MET A 286 15.17 13.84 20.84
C MET A 286 15.25 15.36 21.04
N LYS A 287 15.98 16.09 20.19
CA LYS A 287 15.94 17.56 20.18
C LYS A 287 14.54 18.09 19.86
N PHE A 288 13.84 17.47 18.91
CA PHE A 288 12.44 17.81 18.61
C PHE A 288 11.52 17.55 19.80
N VAL A 289 11.67 16.40 20.49
CA VAL A 289 10.89 16.09 21.71
C VAL A 289 11.16 17.11 22.81
N ASN A 290 12.42 17.47 23.05
CA ASN A 290 12.77 18.47 24.06
C ASN A 290 12.26 19.87 23.70
N TRP A 291 12.23 20.20 22.41
CA TRP A 291 11.61 21.43 21.92
C TRP A 291 10.09 21.45 22.19
N LEU A 292 9.36 20.36 21.92
CA LEU A 292 7.94 20.25 22.26
C LEU A 292 7.66 20.40 23.77
N ARG A 293 8.59 19.95 24.60
CA ARG A 293 8.55 20.13 26.07
C ARG A 293 8.90 21.54 26.53
N GLY A 294 9.30 22.43 25.62
CA GLY A 294 9.75 23.79 25.93
C GLY A 294 11.12 23.84 26.64
N GLU A 295 11.89 22.75 26.62
CA GLU A 295 13.19 22.63 27.30
C GLU A 295 14.33 23.21 26.47
N THR A 296 14.13 23.36 25.16
CA THR A 296 15.13 23.86 24.22
C THR A 296 14.53 24.88 23.24
N GLY A 297 15.40 25.69 22.62
CA GLY A 297 15.02 26.73 21.67
C GLY A 297 15.02 28.13 22.28
N ASN A 298 15.00 29.13 21.41
CA ASN A 298 14.87 30.54 21.80
C ASN A 298 13.40 30.91 22.15
N ALA A 299 13.17 32.13 22.61
CA ALA A 299 11.83 32.59 23.03
C ALA A 299 10.74 32.41 21.94
N GLN A 300 11.07 32.66 20.67
CA GLN A 300 10.12 32.48 19.57
C GLN A 300 9.82 31.00 19.30
N GLN A 301 10.84 30.15 19.37
CA GLN A 301 10.70 28.70 19.19
C GLN A 301 9.89 28.09 20.34
N GLN A 302 10.08 28.55 21.58
CA GLN A 302 9.30 28.11 22.73
C GLN A 302 7.84 28.57 22.64
N GLU A 303 7.59 29.80 22.16
CA GLU A 303 6.21 30.26 21.88
C GLU A 303 5.53 29.38 20.83
N LEU A 304 6.24 29.01 19.76
CA LEU A 304 5.71 28.11 18.75
C LEU A 304 5.42 26.72 19.32
N ALA A 305 6.34 26.14 20.09
CA ALA A 305 6.12 24.86 20.79
C ALA A 305 4.90 24.92 21.71
N SER A 306 4.68 26.07 22.37
CA SER A 306 3.55 26.29 23.27
C SER A 306 2.20 26.20 22.55
N GLY A 307 2.17 26.49 21.25
CA GLY A 307 0.97 26.42 20.42
C GLY A 307 0.68 25.02 19.86
N VAL A 308 1.61 24.06 19.94
CA VAL A 308 1.41 22.71 19.39
C VAL A 308 0.44 21.92 20.28
N LYS A 309 -0.73 21.58 19.73
CA LYS A 309 -1.75 20.73 20.39
C LYS A 309 -1.77 19.32 19.82
N TYR A 310 -1.52 19.20 18.53
CA TYR A 310 -1.65 17.95 17.78
C TYR A 310 -0.30 17.54 17.20
N LEU A 311 0.08 16.28 17.37
CA LEU A 311 1.19 15.66 16.68
C LEU A 311 0.61 14.61 15.73
N ILE A 312 0.86 14.75 14.44
CA ILE A 312 0.42 13.82 13.41
C ILE A 312 1.65 13.09 12.89
N VAL A 313 1.65 11.76 13.01
CA VAL A 313 2.71 10.88 12.51
C VAL A 313 2.16 10.06 11.35
N ALA A 314 2.55 10.38 10.12
CA ALA A 314 1.99 9.81 8.91
C ALA A 314 2.82 8.63 8.37
N GLY A 315 2.70 7.47 9.01
CA GLY A 315 3.30 6.21 8.52
C GLY A 315 4.77 6.02 8.90
N ASP A 316 5.28 4.81 8.59
CA ASP A 316 6.67 4.38 8.70
C ASP A 316 7.35 4.76 10.02
N ILE A 317 6.68 4.42 11.12
CA ILE A 317 7.14 4.69 12.48
C ILE A 317 8.36 3.82 12.81
N VAL A 318 8.35 2.56 12.37
CA VAL A 318 9.39 1.57 12.60
C VAL A 318 9.94 1.09 11.27
N ASP A 319 11.21 0.66 11.25
CA ASP A 319 11.84 0.21 10.01
C ASP A 319 11.21 -1.09 9.48
N GLY A 320 10.71 -1.94 10.38
CA GLY A 320 10.15 -3.24 10.03
C GLY A 320 11.21 -4.34 9.96
N ILE A 321 10.86 -5.47 9.38
CA ILE A 321 11.73 -6.66 9.26
C ILE A 321 11.91 -6.96 7.77
N GLY A 322 13.15 -7.22 7.36
CA GLY A 322 13.49 -7.50 5.96
C GLY A 322 13.82 -6.26 5.13
N VAL A 323 14.23 -5.17 5.80
CA VAL A 323 14.80 -3.95 5.21
C VAL A 323 16.31 -4.06 5.15
#